data_AF-R4WL77-F1
#
_entry.id   AF-R4WL77-F1
#
_cell.length_a   1.000
_cell.length_b   1.000
_cell.length_c   1.000
_cell.angle_alpha   90.00
_cell.angle_beta   90.00
_cell.angle_gamma   90.00
#
_symmetry.space_group_name_H-M   'P 1'
#
loop_
_entity.id
_entity.type
_entity.pdbx_description
1 polymer ?
#
loop_
_entity_poly.entity_id
_entity_poly.type
_entity_poly.pdbx_seq_one_letter_code
_entity_poly.pdbx_strand_id
1 'polypeptide(L)'
;MNSEHYGFFLISIILHLIMLEKKEQLISYSDLKKVLAHSSPKCKEYFTAKLFAQLQQNDVYNRVSILALFNYAMRKAWLNQTRVGLSLYDATGKGYLRESDLESYIHDLIPTLPQLDGLEKSFHSFYVCTAVRKFLFFLDPMRTGKIRVQDILACSFLDDLLE
;
A
#
# COMPACT_ATOMS: atom_id res chain seq x y z
N MET A 1 6.15 7.50 -18.07
CA MET A 1 5.87 6.36 -17.17
C MET A 1 7.20 5.87 -16.64
N ASN A 2 7.62 5.97 -15.38
CA ASN A 2 6.99 6.36 -14.12
C ASN A 2 8.07 7.04 -13.24
N SER A 3 8.04 8.36 -13.09
CA SER A 3 8.90 9.08 -12.13
C SER A 3 8.51 8.81 -10.66
N GLU A 4 7.29 8.34 -10.42
CA GLU A 4 6.78 8.08 -9.06
C GLU A 4 7.28 6.75 -8.47
N HIS A 5 7.54 5.73 -9.31
CA HIS A 5 8.12 4.45 -8.86
C HIS A 5 9.54 4.63 -8.29
N TYR A 6 10.34 5.53 -8.88
CA TYR A 6 11.66 5.88 -8.36
C TYR A 6 11.59 6.67 -7.06
N GLY A 7 10.53 7.46 -6.84
CA GLY A 7 10.32 8.23 -5.60
C GLY A 7 10.14 7.33 -4.38
N PHE A 8 9.36 6.26 -4.49
CA PHE A 8 9.17 5.29 -3.39
C PHE A 8 10.40 4.43 -3.15
N PHE A 9 11.11 4.03 -4.20
CA PHE A 9 12.37 3.29 -4.06
C PHE A 9 13.46 4.15 -3.41
N LEU A 10 13.56 5.43 -3.77
CA LEU A 10 14.47 6.38 -3.09
C LEU A 10 14.09 6.61 -1.63
N ILE A 11 12.80 6.76 -1.30
CA ILE A 11 12.35 6.93 0.09
C ILE A 11 12.64 5.66 0.91
N SER A 12 12.43 4.48 0.34
CA SER A 12 12.76 3.19 0.95
C SER A 12 14.28 3.02 1.18
N ILE A 13 15.11 3.42 0.21
CA ILE A 13 16.59 3.39 0.32
C ILE A 13 17.09 4.41 1.34
N ILE A 14 16.60 5.66 1.29
CA ILE A 14 16.97 6.72 2.24
C ILE A 14 16.59 6.28 3.66
N LEU A 15 15.47 5.60 3.84
CA LEU A 15 15.08 5.07 5.13
C LEU A 15 15.87 3.83 5.55
N HIS A 16 16.19 2.91 4.64
CA HIS A 16 17.08 1.79 4.95
C HIS A 16 18.42 2.30 5.49
N LEU A 17 18.93 3.39 4.91
CA LEU A 17 20.13 4.09 5.39
C LEU A 17 19.94 4.77 6.76
N ILE A 18 18.77 5.38 7.04
CA ILE A 18 18.45 5.97 8.35
C ILE A 18 18.26 4.88 9.43
N MET A 19 17.68 3.73 9.07
CA MET A 19 17.40 2.62 9.99
C MET A 19 18.63 1.79 10.35
N LEU A 20 19.71 1.90 9.58
CA LEU A 20 21.01 1.30 9.92
C LEU A 20 21.59 1.87 11.22
N GLU A 21 21.16 3.06 11.68
CA GLU A 21 21.63 3.65 12.94
C GLU A 21 21.07 3.00 14.23
N LYS A 22 20.14 2.03 14.13
CA LYS A 22 19.65 1.14 15.22
C LYS A 22 19.21 1.79 16.55
N LYS A 23 19.11 3.11 16.64
CA LYS A 23 18.54 3.82 17.80
C LYS A 23 17.09 4.17 17.52
N GLU A 24 16.22 3.84 18.47
CA GLU A 24 14.83 4.28 18.41
C GLU A 24 14.79 5.81 18.48
N GLN A 25 14.42 6.43 17.37
CA GLN A 25 14.26 7.88 17.29
C GLN A 25 12.81 8.23 17.58
N LEU A 26 12.62 9.11 18.56
CA LEU A 26 11.31 9.59 19.01
C LEU A 26 11.17 11.07 18.66
N ILE A 27 9.96 11.49 18.30
CA ILE A 27 9.65 12.89 17.98
C ILE A 27 8.47 13.40 18.82
N SER A 28 8.62 14.61 19.35
CA SER A 28 7.53 15.30 20.05
C SER A 28 6.55 15.93 19.04
N TYR A 29 5.33 16.23 19.47
CA TYR A 29 4.36 16.88 18.58
C TYR A 29 4.82 18.29 18.14
N SER A 30 5.51 19.03 19.02
CA SER A 30 6.05 20.35 18.69
C SER A 30 7.15 20.27 17.65
N ASP A 31 8.04 19.28 17.74
CA ASP A 31 9.09 19.07 16.75
C ASP A 31 8.52 18.55 15.43
N LEU A 32 7.50 17.68 15.47
CA LEU A 32 6.79 17.26 14.26
C LEU A 32 6.18 18.47 13.54
N LYS A 33 5.60 19.44 14.25
CA LYS A 33 5.11 20.69 13.62
C LYS A 33 6.21 21.48 12.93
N LYS A 34 7.42 21.56 13.51
CA LYS A 34 8.56 22.24 12.89
C LYS A 34 9.00 21.53 11.60
N VAL A 35 9.03 20.20 11.61
CA VAL A 35 9.33 19.39 10.41
C VAL A 35 8.26 19.61 9.34
N LEU A 36 6.98 19.56 9.74
CA LEU A 36 5.87 19.79 8.81
C LEU A 36 5.85 21.20 8.24
N ALA A 37 6.34 22.22 8.95
CA ALA A 37 6.44 23.58 8.41
C ALA A 37 7.27 23.64 7.12
N HIS A 38 8.26 22.77 6.99
CA HIS A 38 9.17 22.67 5.84
C HIS A 38 8.74 21.59 4.83
N SER A 39 7.61 20.91 5.04
CA SER A 39 7.13 19.84 4.17
C SER A 39 6.04 20.31 3.19
N SER A 40 5.83 19.51 2.15
CA SER A 40 4.80 19.78 1.14
C SER A 40 3.38 19.71 1.72
N PRO A 41 2.39 20.39 1.12
CA PRO A 41 1.00 20.33 1.57
C PRO A 41 0.44 18.89 1.64
N LYS A 42 0.76 18.06 0.64
CA LYS A 42 0.39 16.62 0.62
C LYS A 42 0.95 15.85 1.83
N CYS A 43 2.18 16.15 2.25
CA CYS A 43 2.77 15.54 3.43
C CYS A 43 2.03 15.95 4.71
N LYS A 44 1.62 17.22 4.83
CA LYS A 44 0.85 17.72 5.98
C LYS A 44 -0.49 17.01 6.15
N GLU A 45 -1.17 16.63 5.07
CA GLU A 45 -2.44 15.87 5.10
C GLU A 45 -2.30 14.46 5.66
N TYR A 46 -1.08 13.92 5.70
CA TYR A 46 -0.84 12.60 6.27
C TYR A 46 -0.73 12.69 7.79
N PHE A 47 -0.12 13.76 8.31
CA PHE A 47 0.24 13.87 9.71
C PHE A 47 -0.70 14.82 10.48
N THR A 48 -1.84 14.27 10.91
CA THR A 48 -2.83 14.99 11.72
C THR A 48 -2.55 14.83 13.23
N ALA A 49 -3.09 15.74 14.05
CA ALA A 49 -3.05 15.59 15.51
C ALA A 49 -3.70 14.27 15.98
N LYS A 50 -4.79 13.86 15.32
CA LYS A 50 -5.46 12.58 15.58
C LYS A 50 -4.52 11.39 15.33
N LEU A 51 -3.80 11.39 14.21
CA LEU A 51 -2.81 10.35 13.93
C LEU A 51 -1.72 10.30 15.00
N PHE A 52 -1.18 11.46 15.38
CA PHE A 52 -0.13 11.52 16.40
C PHE A 52 -0.60 10.88 17.71
N ALA A 53 -1.82 11.22 18.16
CA ALA A 53 -2.42 10.60 19.34
C ALA A 53 -2.65 9.08 19.18
N GLN A 54 -3.02 8.61 17.98
CA GLN A 54 -3.20 7.18 17.70
C GLN A 54 -1.89 6.39 17.71
N LEU A 55 -0.77 7.02 17.32
CA LEU A 55 0.54 6.38 17.28
C LEU A 55 1.32 6.51 18.60
N GLN A 56 0.80 7.28 19.55
CA GLN A 56 1.44 7.47 20.85
C GLN A 56 1.29 6.21 21.73
N GLN A 57 2.41 5.62 22.14
CA GLN A 57 2.45 4.39 22.93
C GLN A 57 2.80 4.66 24.40
N ASN A 58 1.96 5.41 25.12
CA ASN A 58 2.12 5.71 26.55
C ASN A 58 3.54 6.20 26.96
N ASP A 59 4.29 6.84 26.05
CA ASP A 59 5.60 7.42 26.36
C ASP A 59 5.45 8.53 27.40
N VAL A 60 6.31 8.52 28.40
CA VAL A 60 6.31 9.48 29.52
C VAL A 60 6.41 10.93 29.04
N TYR A 61 7.05 11.14 27.88
CA TYR A 61 7.25 12.46 27.28
C TYR A 61 6.29 12.76 26.12
N ASN A 62 5.25 11.96 25.93
CA ASN A 62 4.26 12.08 24.84
C ASN A 62 4.91 12.14 23.44
N ARG A 63 5.97 11.38 23.21
CA ARG A 63 6.63 11.27 21.91
C ARG A 63 6.12 10.06 21.14
N VAL A 64 6.29 10.11 19.83
CA VAL A 64 5.94 9.03 18.91
C VAL A 64 7.20 8.53 18.21
N SER A 65 7.26 7.23 17.94
CA SER A 65 8.33 6.63 17.14
C SER A 65 8.31 7.19 15.72
N ILE A 66 9.46 7.71 15.27
CA ILE A 66 9.64 8.18 13.88
C ILE A 66 9.38 7.03 12.90
N LEU A 67 9.76 5.80 13.27
CA LEU A 67 9.47 4.60 12.49
C LEU A 67 7.97 4.36 12.35
N ALA A 68 7.18 4.55 13.41
CA ALA A 68 5.73 4.39 13.35
C ALA A 68 5.05 5.43 12.43
N LEU A 69 5.49 6.70 12.50
CA LEU A 69 5.03 7.77 11.61
C LEU A 69 5.37 7.46 10.15
N PHE A 70 6.59 6.97 9.92
CA PHE A 70 7.03 6.59 8.59
C PHE A 70 6.23 5.42 8.02
N ASN A 71 6.07 4.33 8.80
CA ASN A 71 5.29 3.16 8.39
C ASN A 71 3.85 3.54 8.04
N TYR A 72 3.23 4.43 8.81
CA TYR A 72 1.92 4.97 8.47
C TYR A 72 1.93 5.69 7.11
N ALA A 73 2.89 6.59 6.89
CA ALA A 73 2.97 7.35 5.65
C ALA A 73 3.19 6.45 4.44
N MET A 74 4.07 5.45 4.57
CA MET A 74 4.28 4.42 3.55
C MET A 74 3.02 3.63 3.27
N ARG A 75 2.35 3.10 4.31
CA ARG A 75 1.10 2.34 4.13
C ARG A 75 0.02 3.16 3.44
N LYS A 76 -0.14 4.43 3.84
CA LYS A 76 -1.12 5.33 3.23
C LYS A 76 -0.80 5.64 1.77
N ALA A 77 0.48 5.84 1.46
CA ALA A 77 0.93 6.09 0.11
C ALA A 77 0.77 4.86 -0.79
N TRP A 78 1.14 3.67 -0.29
CA TRP A 78 0.92 2.40 -0.96
C TRP A 78 -0.57 2.17 -1.25
N LEU A 79 -1.46 2.34 -0.25
CA LEU A 79 -2.91 2.21 -0.46
C LEU A 79 -3.44 3.15 -1.54
N ASN A 80 -2.94 4.39 -1.61
CA ASN A 80 -3.33 5.33 -2.65
C ASN A 80 -2.85 4.90 -4.03
N GLN A 81 -1.59 4.45 -4.15
CA GLN A 81 -1.04 3.98 -5.41
C GLN A 81 -1.77 2.73 -5.90
N THR A 82 -1.98 1.75 -5.02
CA THR A 82 -2.73 0.53 -5.33
C THR A 82 -4.17 0.84 -5.74
N ARG A 83 -4.83 1.80 -5.06
CA ARG A 83 -6.17 2.25 -5.46
C ARG A 83 -6.18 2.81 -6.87
N VAL A 84 -5.21 3.66 -7.21
CA VAL A 84 -5.08 4.21 -8.56
C VAL A 84 -4.84 3.08 -9.57
N GLY A 85 -3.91 2.17 -9.27
CA GLY A 85 -3.61 1.00 -10.10
C GLY A 85 -4.86 0.16 -10.39
N LEU A 86 -5.59 -0.26 -9.36
CA LEU A 86 -6.85 -1.00 -9.51
C LEU A 86 -7.91 -0.21 -10.30
N SER A 87 -7.98 1.11 -10.10
CA SER A 87 -8.97 1.94 -10.80
C SER A 87 -8.71 2.05 -12.31
N LEU A 88 -7.48 1.80 -12.78
CA LEU A 88 -7.17 1.73 -14.21
C LEU A 88 -7.86 0.54 -14.91
N TYR A 89 -8.21 -0.50 -14.14
CA TYR A 89 -8.87 -1.71 -14.65
C TYR A 89 -10.40 -1.68 -14.46
N ASP A 90 -10.95 -0.68 -13.78
CA ASP A 90 -12.41 -0.52 -13.67
C ASP A 90 -13.00 0.01 -14.98
N ALA A 91 -13.33 -0.91 -15.88
CA ALA A 91 -13.93 -0.60 -17.17
C ALA A 91 -15.27 0.14 -17.08
N THR A 92 -15.97 0.06 -15.94
CA THR A 92 -17.29 0.68 -15.74
C THR A 92 -17.22 2.04 -15.05
N GLY A 93 -16.10 2.36 -14.41
CA GLY A 93 -15.91 3.55 -13.58
C GLY A 93 -16.82 3.60 -12.35
N LYS A 94 -17.37 2.47 -11.89
CA LYS A 94 -18.34 2.41 -10.78
C LYS A 94 -17.70 2.07 -9.43
N GLY A 95 -16.39 1.86 -9.38
CA GLY A 95 -15.63 1.45 -8.20
C GLY A 95 -15.61 -0.07 -7.97
N TYR A 96 -15.91 -0.87 -9.00
CA TYR A 96 -15.94 -2.33 -8.92
C TYR A 96 -15.09 -2.95 -10.02
N LEU A 97 -14.44 -4.07 -9.71
CA LEU A 97 -13.76 -4.92 -10.68
C LEU A 97 -14.57 -6.20 -10.88
N ARG A 98 -14.86 -6.53 -12.13
CA ARG A 98 -15.38 -7.85 -12.51
C ARG A 98 -14.22 -8.85 -12.61
N GLU A 99 -14.56 -10.11 -12.78
CA GLU A 99 -13.58 -11.19 -12.96
C GLU A 99 -12.54 -10.85 -14.04
N SER A 100 -12.98 -10.48 -15.26
CA SER A 100 -12.07 -10.11 -16.35
C SER A 100 -11.18 -8.90 -16.04
N ASP A 101 -11.71 -7.94 -15.29
CA ASP A 101 -11.00 -6.72 -14.92
C ASP A 101 -9.87 -7.06 -13.92
N LEU A 102 -10.15 -7.96 -12.98
CA LEU A 102 -9.18 -8.47 -12.01
C LEU A 102 -8.15 -9.43 -12.64
N GLU A 103 -8.57 -10.28 -13.59
CA GLU A 103 -7.66 -11.13 -14.36
C GLU A 103 -6.60 -10.29 -15.08
N SER A 104 -7.03 -9.21 -15.73
CA SER A 104 -6.15 -8.28 -16.44
C SER A 104 -5.16 -7.62 -15.47
N TYR A 105 -5.64 -7.16 -14.30
CA TYR A 105 -4.78 -6.57 -13.27
C TYR A 105 -3.72 -7.55 -12.77
N ILE A 106 -4.12 -8.78 -12.40
CA ILE A 106 -3.20 -9.77 -11.85
C ILE A 106 -2.21 -10.24 -12.91
N HIS A 107 -2.66 -10.42 -14.15
CA HIS A 107 -1.78 -10.77 -15.26
C HIS A 107 -0.66 -9.75 -15.45
N ASP A 108 -0.99 -8.45 -15.44
CA ASP A 108 0.00 -7.37 -15.58
C ASP A 108 0.86 -7.19 -14.33
N LEU A 109 0.38 -7.65 -13.17
CA LEU A 109 1.13 -7.63 -11.91
C LEU A 109 2.22 -8.70 -11.86
N ILE A 110 1.99 -9.90 -12.43
CA ILE A 110 2.90 -11.06 -12.35
C ILE A 110 4.36 -10.72 -12.68
N PRO A 111 4.69 -10.01 -13.79
CA PRO A 111 6.07 -9.70 -14.14
C PRO A 111 6.81 -8.83 -13.10
N THR A 112 6.07 -8.19 -12.20
CA THR A 112 6.64 -7.34 -11.14
C THR A 112 6.89 -8.10 -9.84
N LEU A 113 6.47 -9.37 -9.74
CA LEU A 113 6.56 -10.22 -8.55
C LEU A 113 7.83 -11.08 -8.61
N PRO A 114 8.88 -10.77 -7.81
CA PRO A 114 10.15 -11.51 -7.84
C PRO A 114 9.98 -12.99 -7.50
N GLN A 115 9.02 -13.33 -6.63
CA GLN A 115 8.70 -14.69 -6.22
C GLN A 115 8.13 -15.55 -7.37
N LEU A 116 7.72 -14.94 -8.49
CA LEU A 116 7.21 -15.62 -9.68
C LEU A 116 8.18 -15.60 -10.86
N ASP A 117 9.39 -15.06 -10.71
CA ASP A 117 10.36 -14.90 -11.81
C ASP A 117 10.81 -16.25 -12.42
N GLY A 118 10.73 -17.34 -11.64
CA GLY A 118 11.00 -18.70 -12.09
C GLY A 118 9.80 -19.47 -12.66
N LEU A 119 8.60 -18.90 -12.65
CA LEU A 119 7.38 -19.58 -13.08
C LEU A 119 7.29 -19.61 -14.61
N GLU A 120 7.15 -20.81 -15.19
CA GLU A 120 6.96 -20.97 -16.63
C GLU A 120 5.71 -20.21 -17.10
N LYS A 121 5.81 -19.52 -18.25
CA LYS A 121 4.72 -18.70 -18.80
C LYS A 121 3.41 -19.47 -19.03
N SER A 122 3.52 -20.77 -19.30
CA SER A 122 2.36 -21.68 -19.43
C SER A 122 1.54 -21.80 -18.14
N PHE A 123 2.16 -21.60 -16.97
CA PHE A 123 1.49 -21.62 -15.67
C PHE A 123 0.90 -20.27 -15.25
N HIS A 124 1.22 -19.17 -15.95
CA HIS A 124 0.72 -17.84 -15.59
C HIS A 124 -0.80 -17.79 -15.63
N SER A 125 -1.44 -18.35 -16.67
CA SER A 125 -2.91 -18.42 -16.77
C SER A 125 -3.55 -19.17 -15.60
N PHE A 126 -2.92 -20.25 -15.13
CA PHE A 126 -3.42 -21.00 -13.97
C PHE A 126 -3.27 -20.20 -12.67
N TYR A 127 -2.17 -19.47 -12.51
CA TYR A 127 -1.95 -18.59 -11.37
C TYR A 127 -2.98 -17.46 -11.33
N VAL A 128 -3.16 -16.74 -12.44
CA VAL A 128 -4.16 -15.67 -12.57
C VAL A 128 -5.54 -16.19 -12.19
N CYS A 129 -5.98 -17.30 -12.79
CA CYS A 129 -7.28 -17.89 -12.51
C CYS A 129 -7.43 -18.27 -11.02
N THR A 130 -6.38 -18.84 -10.42
CA THR A 130 -6.40 -19.22 -8.99
C THR A 130 -6.50 -18.00 -8.08
N ALA A 131 -5.72 -16.95 -8.36
CA ALA A 131 -5.72 -15.72 -7.58
C ALA A 131 -7.08 -14.99 -7.68
N VAL A 132 -7.63 -14.85 -8.89
CA VAL A 132 -8.95 -14.21 -9.11
C VAL A 132 -10.06 -14.97 -8.40
N ARG A 133 -10.08 -16.30 -8.49
CA ARG A 133 -11.07 -17.12 -7.76
C ARG A 133 -10.94 -16.95 -6.24
N LYS A 134 -9.72 -16.81 -5.73
CA LYS A 134 -9.49 -16.56 -4.30
C LYS A 134 -10.06 -15.20 -3.88
N PHE A 135 -9.87 -14.14 -4.67
CA PHE A 135 -10.50 -12.85 -4.43
C PHE A 135 -12.03 -12.92 -4.44
N LEU A 136 -12.63 -13.54 -5.46
CA LEU A 136 -14.09 -13.68 -5.56
C LEU A 136 -14.65 -14.51 -4.40
N PHE A 137 -13.96 -15.58 -4.00
CA PHE A 137 -14.39 -16.42 -2.88
C PHE A 137 -14.50 -15.65 -1.57
N PHE A 138 -13.51 -14.80 -1.26
CA PHE A 138 -13.49 -14.05 0.00
C PHE A 138 -14.26 -12.72 -0.04
N LEU A 139 -14.29 -12.04 -1.19
CA LEU A 139 -14.79 -10.66 -1.30
C LEU A 139 -16.14 -10.54 -2.03
N ASP A 140 -16.64 -11.60 -2.65
CA ASP A 140 -17.97 -11.63 -3.29
C ASP A 140 -18.85 -12.77 -2.75
N PRO A 141 -19.20 -12.75 -1.44
CA PRO A 141 -19.98 -13.83 -0.82
C PRO A 141 -21.38 -14.00 -1.43
N MET A 142 -21.91 -12.95 -2.07
CA MET A 142 -23.22 -12.95 -2.71
C MET A 142 -23.16 -13.38 -4.19
N ARG A 143 -21.97 -13.73 -4.71
CA ARG A 143 -21.74 -14.19 -6.10
C ARG A 143 -22.30 -13.23 -7.15
N THR A 144 -22.09 -11.94 -6.93
CA THR A 144 -22.50 -10.87 -7.84
C THR A 144 -21.60 -10.74 -9.08
N GLY A 145 -20.44 -11.42 -9.09
CA GLY A 145 -19.45 -11.37 -10.16
C GLY A 145 -18.63 -10.09 -10.19
N LYS A 146 -18.65 -9.30 -9.09
CA LYS A 146 -17.94 -8.03 -8.98
C LYS A 146 -17.50 -7.77 -7.55
N ILE A 147 -16.33 -7.15 -7.40
CA ILE A 147 -15.73 -6.84 -6.09
C ILE A 147 -15.47 -5.33 -6.03
N ARG A 148 -15.74 -4.69 -4.88
CA ARG A 148 -15.40 -3.27 -4.69
C ARG A 148 -13.89 -3.11 -4.59
N VAL A 149 -13.33 -2.09 -5.25
CA VAL A 149 -11.91 -1.73 -5.12
C VAL A 149 -11.53 -1.49 -3.65
N GLN A 150 -12.44 -0.90 -2.86
CA GLN A 150 -12.21 -0.68 -1.42
C GLN A 150 -12.07 -1.98 -0.63
N ASP A 151 -12.83 -3.03 -0.98
CA ASP A 151 -12.75 -4.33 -0.29
C ASP A 151 -11.43 -5.03 -0.63
N ILE A 152 -10.95 -4.87 -1.87
CA ILE A 152 -9.63 -5.37 -2.29
C ILE A 152 -8.51 -4.66 -1.50
N LEU A 153 -8.59 -3.33 -1.33
CA LEU A 153 -7.61 -2.56 -0.56
C LEU A 153 -7.61 -2.89 0.95
N ALA A 154 -8.75 -3.31 1.49
CA ALA A 154 -8.90 -3.65 2.89
C ALA A 154 -8.53 -5.12 3.20
N CYS A 155 -8.41 -5.97 2.17
CA CYS A 155 -8.08 -7.37 2.36
C CYS A 155 -6.58 -7.56 2.57
N SER A 156 -6.19 -8.46 3.49
CA SER A 156 -4.80 -8.85 3.68
C SER A 156 -4.25 -9.66 2.51
N PHE A 157 -5.12 -10.27 1.70
CA PHE A 157 -4.70 -11.16 0.62
C PHE A 157 -3.92 -10.42 -0.47
N LEU A 158 -4.17 -9.13 -0.69
CA LEU A 158 -3.36 -8.34 -1.62
C LEU A 158 -1.93 -8.14 -1.09
N ASP A 159 -1.76 -7.98 0.22
CA ASP A 159 -0.43 -7.91 0.85
C ASP A 159 0.28 -9.27 0.70
N ASP A 160 -0.41 -10.38 1.00
CA ASP A 160 0.12 -11.75 0.84
C ASP A 160 0.51 -12.08 -0.61
N LEU A 161 -0.11 -11.42 -1.60
CA LEU A 161 0.21 -11.61 -3.02
C LEU A 161 1.49 -10.88 -3.44
N LEU A 162 1.82 -9.78 -2.75
CA LEU A 162 2.98 -8.96 -3.06
C LEU A 162 4.25 -9.37 -2.31
N GLU A 163 4.10 -10.08 -1.17
CA GLU A 163 5.19 -10.71 -0.41
C GLU A 163 5.72 -11.99 -1.08
#